data_AF-A0A379SBA9-F1
#
_entry.id   AF-A0A379SBA9-F1
#
_cell.length_a   1.000
_cell.length_b   1.000
_cell.length_c   1.000
_cell.angle_alpha   90.00
_cell.angle_beta   90.00
_cell.angle_gamma   90.00
#
_symmetry.space_group_name_H-M   'P 1'
#
loop_
_entity.id
_entity.type
_entity.pdbx_description
1 polymer ?
#
loop_
_entity_poly.entity_id
_entity_poly.type
_entity_poly.pdbx_seq_one_letter_code
_entity_poly.pdbx_strand_id
1 'polypeptide(L)'
;MAINTTAGTAAEMTSNAVIIDTERQVKEVIIDPNIIPDIAVDDASVMLEIPASVTAATGMDALTHAVEAYVSVGAHPLTDANALEAVRLINLWLPKAVDDGHNLEAREQMAFGQYLAGMAFNSAGLGLVHALAHQPGATHNLPHGVCNAILLPIIENFNRPNAVARFCPPRAGNGRRYAWYV
;
A
#
# COMPACT_ATOMS: atom_id res chain seq x y z
N MET A 1 17.72 -7.60 -9.59
CA MET A 1 17.51 -7.98 -8.17
C MET A 1 17.25 -6.73 -7.35
N ALA A 2 16.21 -6.73 -6.53
CA ALA A 2 15.85 -5.69 -5.58
C ALA A 2 15.69 -6.30 -4.18
N ILE A 3 16.38 -5.75 -3.18
CA ILE A 3 16.26 -6.14 -1.78
C ILE A 3 15.44 -5.04 -1.10
N ASN A 4 14.21 -5.37 -0.73
CA ASN A 4 13.34 -4.45 -0.06
C ASN A 4 13.71 -4.35 1.42
N THR A 5 13.67 -3.13 1.95
CA THR A 5 14.02 -2.83 3.35
C THR A 5 12.92 -2.07 4.08
N THR A 6 11.75 -1.92 3.45
CA THR A 6 10.59 -1.25 4.05
C THR A 6 9.30 -1.98 3.74
N ALA A 7 8.44 -2.18 4.73
CA ALA A 7 7.12 -2.76 4.48
C ALA A 7 6.13 -1.68 4.03
N GLY A 8 6.11 -1.33 2.73
CA GLY A 8 5.25 -0.27 2.21
C GLY A 8 5.09 -0.22 0.69
N THR A 9 6.17 0.11 -0.01
CA THR A 9 6.10 0.58 -1.40
C THR A 9 5.83 -0.52 -2.43
N ALA A 10 6.24 -1.75 -2.12
CA ALA A 10 6.32 -2.88 -3.04
C ALA A 10 7.12 -2.59 -4.34
N ALA A 11 7.97 -1.57 -4.34
CA ALA A 11 8.68 -1.13 -5.55
C ALA A 11 9.59 -2.24 -6.12
N GLU A 12 10.04 -3.17 -5.28
CA GLU A 12 10.86 -4.33 -5.65
C GLU A 12 10.19 -5.31 -6.63
N MET A 13 8.87 -5.21 -6.83
CA MET A 13 8.12 -6.12 -7.69
C MET A 13 7.23 -5.44 -8.74
N THR A 14 7.24 -4.10 -8.80
CA THR A 14 6.33 -3.34 -9.67
C THR A 14 6.94 -2.98 -11.02
N SER A 15 6.08 -2.68 -12.00
CA SER A 15 6.47 -2.11 -13.30
C SER A 15 6.49 -0.57 -13.29
N ASN A 16 6.57 0.05 -12.11
CA ASN A 16 6.46 1.49 -11.93
C ASN A 16 7.78 2.07 -11.38
N ALA A 17 8.28 3.12 -12.00
CA ALA A 17 9.34 3.95 -11.47
C ALA A 17 8.85 5.38 -11.31
N VAL A 18 8.94 5.92 -10.09
CA VAL A 18 8.56 7.30 -9.78
C VAL A 18 9.81 8.13 -9.58
N ILE A 19 10.03 9.10 -10.45
CA ILE A 19 11.21 9.98 -10.44
C ILE A 19 10.74 11.42 -10.25
N ILE A 20 11.39 12.16 -9.35
CA ILE A 20 11.08 13.58 -9.15
C ILE A 20 11.87 14.42 -10.15
N ASP A 21 11.17 15.15 -11.01
CA ASP A 21 11.75 16.27 -11.76
C ASP A 21 11.86 17.46 -10.80
N THR A 22 13.08 17.70 -10.30
CA THR A 22 13.34 18.76 -9.32
C THR A 22 13.24 20.16 -9.91
N GLU A 23 13.34 20.33 -11.23
CA GLU A 23 13.16 21.64 -11.87
C GLU A 23 11.67 21.99 -11.95
N ARG A 24 10.84 21.02 -12.37
CA ARG A 24 9.39 21.20 -12.51
C ARG A 24 8.61 20.99 -11.21
N GLN A 25 9.24 20.38 -10.19
CA GLN A 25 8.60 19.99 -8.94
C GLN A 25 7.43 19.02 -9.16
N VAL A 26 7.61 18.04 -10.05
CA VAL A 26 6.60 17.04 -10.42
C VAL A 26 7.19 15.64 -10.23
N LYS A 27 6.35 14.70 -9.76
CA LYS A 27 6.64 13.26 -9.79
C LYS A 27 6.24 12.71 -11.15
N GLU A 28 7.23 12.32 -11.94
CA GLU A 28 7.04 11.61 -13.20
C GLU A 28 6.93 10.11 -12.92
N VAL A 29 5.92 9.46 -13.53
CA VAL A 29 5.67 8.03 -13.39
C VAL A 29 5.98 7.35 -14.71
N ILE A 30 6.97 6.45 -14.69
CA ILE A 30 7.35 5.61 -15.81
C ILE A 30 6.73 4.23 -15.56
N ILE A 31 5.98 3.73 -16.55
CA ILE A 31 5.37 2.40 -16.50
C ILE A 31 5.93 1.56 -17.65
N ASP A 32 6.74 0.55 -17.32
CA ASP A 32 7.37 -0.32 -18.32
C ASP A 32 7.56 -1.73 -17.74
N PRO A 33 7.10 -2.81 -18.39
CA PRO A 33 7.36 -4.18 -17.89
C PRO A 33 8.85 -4.53 -17.80
N ASN A 34 9.72 -3.85 -18.55
CA ASN A 34 11.17 -4.09 -18.52
C ASN A 34 11.86 -3.54 -17.26
N ILE A 35 11.16 -2.74 -16.43
CA ILE A 35 11.71 -2.25 -15.16
C ILE A 35 11.34 -3.12 -13.95
N ILE A 36 10.54 -4.18 -14.16
CA ILE A 36 10.25 -5.17 -13.12
C ILE A 36 11.55 -5.88 -12.76
N PRO A 37 11.99 -5.89 -11.49
CA PRO A 37 13.20 -6.61 -11.09
C PRO A 37 13.06 -8.13 -11.31
N ASP A 38 14.13 -8.78 -11.81
CA ASP A 38 14.13 -10.25 -12.02
C ASP A 38 13.93 -11.05 -10.72
N ILE A 39 14.34 -10.47 -9.58
CA ILE A 39 14.31 -11.08 -8.26
C ILE A 39 13.95 -10.00 -7.25
N ALA A 40 12.89 -10.22 -6.49
CA ALA A 40 12.52 -9.47 -5.29
C ALA A 40 12.89 -10.29 -4.05
N VAL A 41 13.46 -9.63 -3.03
CA VAL A 41 13.81 -10.24 -1.75
C VAL A 41 13.21 -9.41 -0.62
N ASP A 42 12.29 -10.01 0.12
CA ASP A 42 11.67 -9.44 1.31
C ASP A 42 12.09 -10.24 2.56
N ASP A 43 13.24 -9.88 3.13
CA ASP A 43 13.72 -10.45 4.39
C ASP A 43 13.33 -9.55 5.56
N ALA A 44 12.45 -10.02 6.43
CA ALA A 44 11.98 -9.25 7.58
C ALA A 44 13.12 -8.86 8.56
N SER A 45 14.22 -9.61 8.58
CA SER A 45 15.35 -9.34 9.48
C SER A 45 16.07 -8.04 9.13
N VAL A 46 16.04 -7.60 7.87
CA VAL A 46 16.62 -6.30 7.46
C VAL A 46 15.68 -5.11 7.71
N MET A 47 14.48 -5.36 8.26
CA MET A 47 13.48 -4.35 8.57
C MET A 47 13.38 -4.01 10.07
N LEU A 48 14.18 -4.65 10.94
CA LEU A 48 14.05 -4.53 12.40
C LEU A 48 14.39 -3.11 12.91
N GLU A 49 15.36 -2.45 12.29
CA GLU A 49 15.85 -1.13 12.72
C GLU A 49 15.07 0.06 12.14
N ILE A 50 13.96 -0.19 11.42
CA ILE A 50 13.13 0.88 10.88
C ILE A 50 12.43 1.60 12.04
N PRO A 51 12.58 2.94 12.17
CA PRO A 51 11.90 3.70 13.22
C PRO A 51 10.38 3.52 13.20
N ALA A 52 9.74 3.63 14.37
CA ALA A 52 8.28 3.49 14.50
C ALA A 52 7.51 4.43 13.56
N SER A 53 7.96 5.68 13.40
CA SER A 53 7.33 6.67 12.51
C SER A 53 7.40 6.28 11.03
N VAL A 54 8.54 5.72 10.60
CA VAL A 54 8.72 5.23 9.23
C VAL A 54 7.89 3.98 9.02
N THR A 55 7.89 3.05 9.99
CA THR A 55 7.06 1.84 9.97
C THR A 55 5.57 2.16 9.83
N ALA A 56 5.09 3.14 10.60
CA ALA A 56 3.71 3.61 10.50
C ALA A 56 3.41 4.22 9.12
N ALA A 57 4.29 5.09 8.62
CA ALA A 57 4.11 5.73 7.32
C ALA A 57 4.09 4.70 6.18
N THR A 58 5.06 3.79 6.12
CA THR A 58 5.15 2.77 5.06
C THR A 58 4.03 1.74 5.18
N GLY A 59 3.64 1.37 6.39
CA GLY A 59 2.51 0.46 6.59
C GLY A 59 1.19 1.06 6.13
N MET A 60 0.97 2.36 6.36
CA MET A 60 -0.19 3.08 5.83
C MET A 60 -0.15 3.26 4.31
N ASP A 61 1.05 3.36 3.73
CA ASP A 61 1.26 3.33 2.27
C ASP A 61 0.74 2.01 1.68
N ALA A 62 1.20 0.88 2.22
CA ALA A 62 0.74 -0.45 1.82
C ALA A 62 -0.77 -0.65 2.05
N LEU A 63 -1.33 -0.12 3.15
CA LEU A 63 -2.77 -0.19 3.39
C LEU A 63 -3.54 0.59 2.32
N THR A 64 -3.06 1.78 1.98
CA THR A 64 -3.65 2.62 0.93
C THR A 64 -3.57 1.91 -0.41
N HIS A 65 -2.43 1.30 -0.76
CA HIS A 65 -2.29 0.48 -1.97
C HIS A 65 -3.36 -0.61 -2.04
N ALA A 66 -3.55 -1.37 -0.95
CA ALA A 66 -4.51 -2.45 -0.91
C ALA A 66 -5.96 -1.95 -1.04
N VAL A 67 -6.33 -0.89 -0.32
CA VAL A 67 -7.68 -0.32 -0.39
C VAL A 67 -7.97 0.23 -1.79
N GLU A 68 -7.08 1.07 -2.33
CA GLU A 68 -7.28 1.66 -3.66
C GLU A 68 -7.31 0.61 -4.76
N ALA A 69 -6.45 -0.41 -4.70
CA ALA A 69 -6.47 -1.51 -5.66
C ALA A 69 -7.79 -2.29 -5.61
N TYR A 70 -8.39 -2.47 -4.43
CA TYR A 70 -9.66 -3.19 -4.28
C TYR A 70 -10.86 -2.43 -4.85
N VAL A 71 -10.84 -1.10 -4.77
CA VAL A 71 -11.92 -0.24 -5.29
C VAL A 71 -11.62 0.36 -6.66
N SER A 72 -10.47 0.02 -7.24
CA SER A 72 -10.06 0.47 -8.56
C SER A 72 -11.00 -0.02 -9.66
N VAL A 73 -11.12 0.78 -10.72
CA VAL A 73 -11.78 0.38 -11.98
C VAL A 73 -11.07 -0.80 -12.66
N GLY A 74 -9.79 -1.01 -12.36
CA GLY A 74 -8.98 -2.14 -12.85
C GLY A 74 -9.06 -3.38 -11.96
N ALA A 75 -9.84 -3.37 -10.87
CA ALA A 75 -9.92 -4.50 -9.94
C ALA A 75 -10.53 -5.75 -10.60
N HIS A 76 -9.93 -6.91 -10.34
CA HIS A 76 -10.38 -8.22 -10.81
C HIS A 76 -10.15 -9.29 -9.72
N PRO A 77 -10.67 -10.53 -9.87
CA PRO A 77 -10.68 -11.50 -8.76
C PRO A 77 -9.33 -11.82 -8.11
N LEU A 78 -8.22 -11.73 -8.86
CA LEU A 78 -6.88 -11.95 -8.33
C LEU A 78 -6.38 -10.76 -7.50
N THR A 79 -6.62 -9.53 -7.95
CA THR A 79 -6.26 -8.33 -7.18
C THR A 79 -7.12 -8.21 -5.94
N ASP A 80 -8.39 -8.61 -6.02
CA ASP A 80 -9.31 -8.62 -4.88
C ASP A 80 -8.82 -9.54 -3.76
N ALA A 81 -8.38 -10.76 -4.09
CA ALA A 81 -7.86 -11.71 -3.11
C ALA A 81 -6.60 -11.17 -2.41
N ASN A 82 -5.67 -10.62 -3.19
CA ASN A 82 -4.42 -10.06 -2.67
C ASN A 82 -4.68 -8.81 -1.80
N ALA A 83 -5.51 -7.88 -2.29
CA ALA A 83 -5.84 -6.65 -1.57
C ALA A 83 -6.55 -6.93 -0.24
N LEU A 84 -7.55 -7.83 -0.23
CA LEU A 84 -8.27 -8.15 1.00
C LEU A 84 -7.37 -8.84 2.04
N GLU A 85 -6.47 -9.71 1.60
CA GLU A 85 -5.51 -10.33 2.51
C GLU A 85 -4.46 -9.35 3.01
N ALA A 86 -3.97 -8.45 2.15
CA ALA A 86 -3.09 -7.35 2.53
C ALA A 86 -3.74 -6.46 3.61
N VAL A 87 -4.99 -6.02 3.40
CA VAL A 87 -5.76 -5.24 4.40
C VAL A 87 -5.84 -6.00 5.73
N ARG A 88 -6.15 -7.31 5.69
CA ARG A 88 -6.25 -8.15 6.89
C ARG A 88 -4.92 -8.21 7.66
N LEU A 89 -3.81 -8.46 6.95
CA LEU A 89 -2.48 -8.56 7.55
C LEU A 89 -2.05 -7.21 8.12
N ILE A 90 -2.12 -6.14 7.33
CA ILE A 90 -1.65 -4.82 7.70
C ILE A 90 -2.43 -4.30 8.91
N ASN A 91 -3.77 -4.41 8.91
CA ASN A 91 -4.58 -3.97 10.04
C ASN A 91 -4.26 -4.73 11.35
N LEU A 92 -3.90 -6.02 11.25
CA LEU A 92 -3.57 -6.84 12.42
C LEU A 92 -2.14 -6.60 12.95
N TRP A 93 -1.18 -6.39 12.05
CA TRP A 93 0.24 -6.44 12.36
C TRP A 93 0.94 -5.09 12.38
N LEU A 94 0.42 -4.08 11.67
CA LEU A 94 1.01 -2.74 11.67
C LEU A 94 1.09 -2.13 13.08
N PRO A 95 0.02 -2.14 13.92
CA PRO A 95 0.12 -1.57 15.26
C PRO A 95 1.20 -2.25 16.11
N LYS A 96 1.38 -3.57 15.95
CA LYS A 96 2.39 -4.34 16.68
C LYS A 96 3.80 -4.02 16.21
N ALA A 97 4.01 -3.89 14.90
CA ALA A 97 5.31 -3.53 14.33
C ALA A 97 5.72 -2.08 14.64
N VAL A 98 4.75 -1.19 14.84
CA VAL A 98 4.99 0.20 15.28
C VAL A 98 5.32 0.26 16.77
N ASP A 99 4.62 -0.52 17.60
CA ASP A 99 4.83 -0.57 19.06
C ASP A 99 6.16 -1.25 19.42
N ASP A 100 6.48 -2.36 18.74
CA ASP A 100 7.73 -3.10 18.89
C ASP A 100 8.36 -3.39 17.52
N GLY A 101 9.32 -2.55 17.14
CA GLY A 101 10.04 -2.67 15.87
C GLY A 101 10.93 -3.92 15.76
N HIS A 102 11.25 -4.57 16.88
CA HIS A 102 12.06 -5.79 16.92
C HIS A 102 11.21 -7.07 16.91
N ASN A 103 9.88 -6.93 16.87
CA ASN A 103 8.97 -8.06 16.70
C ASN A 103 9.08 -8.64 15.28
N LEU A 104 9.92 -9.67 15.11
CA LEU A 104 10.19 -10.29 13.82
C LEU A 104 8.94 -10.85 13.14
N GLU A 105 8.01 -11.43 13.91
CA GLU A 105 6.74 -11.93 13.37
C GLU A 105 5.90 -10.80 12.78
N ALA A 106 5.78 -9.68 13.50
CA ALA A 106 5.07 -8.51 13.00
C ALA A 106 5.73 -7.92 11.74
N ARG A 107 7.07 -7.88 11.70
CA ARG A 107 7.83 -7.44 10.51
C ARG A 107 7.58 -8.35 9.31
N GLU A 108 7.63 -9.67 9.51
CA GLU A 108 7.40 -10.65 8.45
C GLU A 108 5.97 -10.57 7.91
N GLN A 109 4.98 -10.44 8.79
CA GLN A 109 3.58 -10.30 8.36
C GLN A 109 3.32 -8.97 7.65
N MET A 110 4.03 -7.90 8.02
CA MET A 110 4.01 -6.63 7.28
C MET A 110 4.71 -6.75 5.92
N ALA A 111 5.80 -7.49 5.82
CA ALA A 111 6.48 -7.78 4.55
C ALA A 111 5.59 -8.62 3.60
N PHE A 112 4.80 -9.55 4.12
CA PHE A 112 3.78 -10.22 3.30
C PHE A 112 2.63 -9.28 2.92
N GLY A 113 2.14 -8.47 3.87
CA GLY A 113 1.06 -7.52 3.63
C GLY A 113 1.38 -6.50 2.53
N GLN A 114 2.56 -5.90 2.58
CA GLN A 114 3.02 -4.94 1.57
C GLN A 114 3.18 -5.58 0.20
N TYR A 115 3.70 -6.81 0.12
CA TYR A 115 3.94 -7.51 -1.13
C TYR A 115 2.63 -7.89 -1.81
N LEU A 116 1.64 -8.38 -1.04
CA LEU A 116 0.30 -8.65 -1.53
C LEU A 116 -0.40 -7.36 -2.00
N ALA A 117 -0.23 -6.24 -1.29
CA ALA A 117 -0.72 -4.94 -1.75
C ALA A 117 -0.07 -4.56 -3.09
N GLY A 118 1.25 -4.77 -3.23
CA GLY A 118 2.02 -4.65 -4.47
C GLY A 118 1.44 -5.42 -5.64
N MET A 119 1.23 -6.73 -5.45
CA MET A 119 0.60 -7.60 -6.43
C MET A 119 -0.80 -7.10 -6.85
N ALA A 120 -1.55 -6.50 -5.92
CA ALA A 120 -2.86 -5.96 -6.22
C ALA A 120 -2.76 -4.68 -7.06
N PHE A 121 -2.06 -3.66 -6.58
CA PHE A 121 -2.06 -2.34 -7.23
C PHE A 121 -1.26 -2.32 -8.52
N ASN A 122 -0.22 -3.14 -8.65
CA ASN A 122 0.57 -3.22 -9.88
C ASN A 122 -0.26 -3.71 -11.09
N SER A 123 -1.37 -4.44 -10.82
CA SER A 123 -2.31 -4.90 -11.85
C SER A 123 -3.57 -4.05 -11.91
N ALA A 124 -4.15 -3.67 -10.77
CA ALA A 124 -5.41 -2.93 -10.72
C ALA A 124 -5.24 -1.42 -10.92
N GLY A 125 -4.04 -0.86 -10.74
CA GLY A 125 -3.83 0.57 -10.57
C GLY A 125 -4.26 1.08 -9.18
N LEU A 126 -4.20 2.39 -9.02
CA LEU A 126 -4.49 3.13 -7.79
C LEU A 126 -5.54 4.22 -8.04
N GLY A 127 -5.86 5.01 -7.01
CA GLY A 127 -6.96 5.98 -7.04
C GLY A 127 -6.54 7.41 -6.67
N LEU A 128 -7.51 8.14 -6.13
CA LEU A 128 -7.38 9.55 -5.80
C LEU A 128 -6.45 9.84 -4.62
N VAL A 129 -6.25 8.90 -3.69
CA VAL A 129 -5.33 9.08 -2.57
C VAL A 129 -3.92 9.29 -3.12
N HIS A 130 -3.43 8.37 -3.95
CA HIS A 130 -2.10 8.48 -4.55
C HIS A 130 -1.99 9.68 -5.51
N ALA A 131 -3.02 9.92 -6.33
CA ALA A 131 -3.02 11.05 -7.26
C ALA A 131 -2.83 12.40 -6.55
N LEU A 132 -3.46 12.56 -5.38
CA LEU A 132 -3.33 13.76 -4.55
C LEU A 132 -2.04 13.75 -3.72
N ALA A 133 -1.64 12.61 -3.15
CA ALA A 133 -0.45 12.48 -2.31
C ALA A 133 0.88 12.64 -3.07
N HIS A 134 0.88 12.50 -4.40
CA HIS A 134 2.06 12.78 -5.21
C HIS A 134 2.49 14.26 -5.14
N GLN A 135 1.55 15.19 -5.07
CA GLN A 135 1.83 16.63 -5.18
C GLN A 135 2.63 17.17 -3.98
N PRO A 136 2.25 16.90 -2.71
CA PRO A 136 3.00 17.40 -1.56
C PRO A 136 4.40 16.79 -1.45
N GLY A 137 4.58 15.54 -1.90
CA GLY A 137 5.90 14.91 -1.96
C GLY A 137 6.85 15.61 -2.95
N ALA A 138 6.33 16.08 -4.09
CA ALA A 138 7.14 16.77 -5.09
C ALA A 138 7.44 18.23 -4.71
N THR A 139 6.46 18.94 -4.14
CA THR A 139 6.54 20.39 -3.90
C THR A 139 7.03 20.79 -2.51
N HIS A 140 6.87 19.91 -1.52
CA HIS A 140 7.18 20.20 -0.10
C HIS A 140 8.03 19.10 0.56
N ASN A 141 8.48 18.10 -0.21
CA ASN A 141 9.27 16.96 0.27
C ASN A 141 8.63 16.25 1.48
N LEU A 142 7.30 16.13 1.47
CA LEU A 142 6.58 15.45 2.54
C LEU A 142 6.65 13.91 2.37
N PRO A 143 6.71 13.14 3.48
CA PRO A 143 6.72 11.68 3.41
C PRO A 143 5.46 11.13 2.73
N HIS A 144 5.66 10.28 1.73
CA HIS A 144 4.56 9.77 0.88
C HIS A 144 3.48 9.03 1.67
N GLY A 145 3.88 8.05 2.49
CA GLY A 145 2.95 7.26 3.30
C GLY A 145 2.15 8.08 4.32
N VAL A 146 2.71 9.20 4.82
CA VAL A 146 1.98 10.14 5.69
C VAL A 146 0.91 10.90 4.91
N CYS A 147 1.24 11.36 3.70
CA CYS A 147 0.28 12.03 2.83
C CYS A 147 -0.88 11.08 2.47
N ASN A 148 -0.56 9.84 2.12
CA ASN A 148 -1.55 8.79 1.87
C ASN A 148 -2.43 8.54 3.11
N ALA A 149 -1.83 8.36 4.29
CA ALA A 149 -2.55 8.09 5.53
C ALA A 149 -3.57 9.20 5.90
N ILE A 150 -3.20 10.48 5.72
CA ILE A 150 -4.08 11.62 6.03
C ILE A 150 -5.25 11.69 5.02
N LEU A 151 -4.98 11.41 3.75
CA LEU A 151 -5.96 11.53 2.68
C LEU A 151 -6.92 10.34 2.61
N LEU A 152 -6.45 9.13 2.95
CA LEU A 152 -7.20 7.89 2.86
C LEU A 152 -8.64 7.99 3.39
N PRO A 153 -8.90 8.33 4.66
CA PRO A 153 -10.28 8.36 5.17
C PRO A 153 -11.17 9.40 4.49
N ILE A 154 -10.59 10.49 3.96
CA ILE A 154 -11.33 11.54 3.26
C ILE A 154 -11.77 11.02 1.88
N ILE A 155 -10.85 10.41 1.15
CA ILE A 155 -11.09 9.88 -0.20
C ILE A 155 -11.98 8.64 -0.16
N GLU A 156 -11.82 7.75 0.81
CA GLU A 156 -12.71 6.59 0.93
C GLU A 156 -14.16 7.00 1.21
N ASN A 157 -14.38 8.05 2.01
CA ASN A 157 -15.72 8.60 2.21
C ASN A 157 -16.29 9.25 0.95
N PHE A 158 -15.45 9.89 0.14
CA PHE A 158 -15.84 10.41 -1.17
C PHE A 158 -16.18 9.28 -2.16
N ASN A 159 -15.41 8.20 -2.17
CA ASN A 159 -15.59 7.05 -3.07
C ASN A 159 -16.78 6.16 -2.66
N ARG A 160 -17.12 6.11 -1.37
CA ARG A 160 -18.13 5.20 -0.79
C ARG A 160 -19.45 5.12 -1.57
N PRO A 161 -20.10 6.25 -1.98
CA PRO A 161 -21.36 6.19 -2.72
C PRO A 161 -21.24 5.51 -4.09
N ASN A 162 -20.05 5.49 -4.70
CA ASN A 162 -19.81 4.94 -6.03
C ASN A 162 -19.31 3.48 -6.00
N ALA A 163 -18.87 2.97 -4.85
CA ALA A 163 -18.36 1.61 -4.68
C ALA A 163 -18.98 0.90 -3.45
N VAL A 164 -20.27 1.13 -3.19
CA VAL A 164 -20.99 0.58 -2.02
C VAL A 164 -20.82 -0.94 -1.89
N ALA A 165 -20.90 -1.69 -2.99
CA ALA A 165 -20.76 -3.14 -2.98
C ALA A 165 -19.37 -3.63 -2.55
N ARG A 166 -18.33 -2.79 -2.71
CA ARG A 166 -16.96 -3.06 -2.29
C ARG A 166 -16.76 -2.71 -0.81
N PHE A 167 -17.19 -1.53 -0.38
CA PHE A 167 -17.06 -1.08 1.03
C PHE A 167 -18.04 -1.73 2.00
N CYS A 168 -19.19 -2.19 1.49
CA CYS A 168 -20.22 -2.85 2.26
C CYS A 168 -20.67 -4.09 1.49
N PRO A 169 -19.79 -5.10 1.35
CA PRO A 169 -20.14 -6.30 0.63
C PRO A 169 -21.29 -7.00 1.37
N PRO A 170 -22.30 -7.52 0.64
CA PRO A 170 -23.36 -8.31 1.26
C PRO A 170 -22.71 -9.45 2.06
N ARG A 171 -23.23 -9.74 3.25
CA ARG A 171 -22.69 -10.78 4.12
C ARG A 171 -22.56 -12.09 3.34
N ALA A 172 -21.33 -12.55 3.12
CA ALA A 172 -21.11 -13.93 2.74
C ALA A 172 -21.63 -14.83 3.89
N GLY A 173 -22.28 -15.94 3.56
CA GLY A 173 -22.91 -16.86 4.53
C GLY A 173 -21.95 -17.48 5.57
N ASN A 174 -20.66 -17.11 5.55
CA ASN A 174 -19.62 -17.54 6.47
C ASN A 174 -19.36 -16.57 7.65
N GLY A 175 -20.13 -15.48 7.77
CA GLY A 175 -20.07 -14.58 8.93
C GLY A 175 -18.81 -13.71 9.04
N ARG A 176 -17.90 -13.74 8.06
CA ARG A 176 -16.73 -12.84 8.06
C ARG A 176 -17.17 -11.42 7.69
N ARG A 177 -17.08 -10.51 8.66
CA ARG A 177 -17.07 -9.07 8.36
C ARG A 177 -15.67 -8.75 7.82
N TYR A 178 -15.58 -8.32 6.57
CA TYR A 178 -14.42 -7.54 6.16
C TYR A 178 -14.52 -6.23 6.93
N ALA A 179 -13.59 -6.02 7.86
CA ALA A 179 -13.58 -4.87 8.74
C ALA A 179 -13.20 -3.63 7.92
N TRP A 180 -14.18 -3.01 7.26
CA TRP A 180 -14.05 -1.76 6.50
C TRP A 180 -14.10 -0.51 7.41
N TYR A 181 -13.58 -0.62 8.63
CA TYR A 181 -13.36 0.54 9.49
C TYR A 181 -11.87 0.87 9.44
N VAL A 182 -11.47 1.47 8.31
CA VAL A 182 -10.24 2.28 8.23
C VAL A 182 -10.66 3.73 8.48
#